data_AF-A0AAQ4NWN8-F1
#
_entry.id   AF-A0AAQ4NWN8-F1
#
_cell.length_a   1.000
_cell.length_b   1.000
_cell.length_c   1.000
_cell.angle_alpha   90.00
_cell.angle_beta   90.00
_cell.angle_gamma   90.00
#
_symmetry.space_group_name_H-M   'P 1'
#
loop_
_entity.id
_entity.type
_entity.pdbx_description
1 polymer ?
#
loop_
_entity_poly.entity_id
_entity_poly.type
_entity_poly.pdbx_seq_one_letter_code
_entity_poly.pdbx_strand_id
1 'polypeptide(L)'
;MLAVVRLRPPVLSGHVSLASSAWPLVSLKEQQEAIEHIDEVQNEIDRLNEQASEEILKVEQKYNKLRQPFFQKRSELIAKIPNFWVTTFVNHPQVSALLGEEDEEALHYLSRVEVTEFEDIKSGYRIDFYFDENPYFENKLLSKEFHLNESGDPSSKSTEIKWKSGKVPDMDDEEGEGEDDDEDEEGLEDIDEEGDEDGEEDEEDDGEDGEVK
;
A
#
# COMPACT_ATOMS: atom_id res chain seq x y z
N MET A 1 7.10 -0.91 4.08
CA MET A 1 8.00 -1.58 3.12
C MET A 1 9.38 -0.96 3.28
N LEU A 2 10.29 -1.61 4.03
CA LEU A 2 11.70 -1.23 4.04
C LEU A 2 12.35 -1.93 2.85
N ALA A 3 12.84 -1.17 1.88
CA ALA A 3 13.60 -1.72 0.77
C ALA A 3 14.90 -2.33 1.30
N VAL A 4 15.00 -3.66 1.24
CA VAL A 4 16.23 -4.38 1.54
C VAL A 4 17.18 -4.15 0.36
N VAL A 5 18.07 -3.18 0.48
CA VAL A 5 19.18 -3.01 -0.46
C VAL A 5 20.16 -4.15 -0.21
N ARG A 6 19.94 -5.28 -0.87
CA ARG A 6 20.89 -6.38 -0.87
C ARG A 6 22.05 -5.97 -1.75
N LEU A 7 23.18 -5.60 -1.14
CA LEU A 7 24.41 -5.29 -1.88
C LEU A 7 24.82 -6.52 -2.72
N ARG A 8 24.64 -6.42 -4.04
CA ARG A 8 25.07 -7.47 -4.98
C ARG A 8 26.59 -7.34 -5.16
N PRO A 9 27.39 -8.38 -4.90
CA PRO A 9 28.82 -8.31 -5.15
C PRO A 9 29.07 -8.13 -6.65
N PRO A 10 30.05 -7.31 -7.06
CA PRO A 10 30.32 -7.04 -8.46
C PRO A 10 30.80 -8.32 -9.17
N VAL A 11 30.16 -8.63 -10.30
CA VAL A 11 30.61 -9.70 -11.20
C VAL A 11 31.91 -9.23 -11.85
N LEU A 12 33.03 -9.86 -11.50
CA LEU A 12 34.32 -9.60 -12.13
C LEU A 12 34.33 -10.23 -13.54
N SER A 13 33.76 -9.55 -14.53
CA SER A 13 33.95 -9.89 -15.94
C SER A 13 35.20 -9.18 -16.47
N GLY A 14 36.15 -9.98 -16.94
CA GLY A 14 37.49 -9.51 -17.28
C GLY A 14 37.53 -8.63 -18.52
N HIS A 15 37.82 -7.34 -18.34
CA HIS A 15 38.73 -6.58 -19.20
C HIS A 15 39.09 -5.25 -18.49
N VAL A 16 40.31 -5.16 -17.93
CA VAL A 16 40.78 -3.93 -17.26
C VAL A 16 41.60 -3.12 -18.27
N SER A 17 41.02 -2.04 -18.80
CA SER A 17 41.74 -1.01 -19.55
C SER A 17 42.39 -0.04 -18.56
N LEU A 18 43.69 0.21 -18.74
CA LEU A 18 44.51 1.07 -17.89
C LEU A 18 44.07 2.55 -17.98
N ALA A 19 43.41 3.04 -16.94
CA ALA A 19 43.47 4.43 -16.50
C ALA A 19 43.60 4.45 -14.97
N SER A 20 44.81 4.74 -14.50
CA SER A 20 45.22 4.68 -13.11
C SER A 20 44.92 6.01 -12.42
N SER A 21 43.88 6.04 -11.59
CA SER A 21 43.76 6.95 -10.46
C SER A 21 43.07 6.24 -9.29
N ALA A 22 43.92 5.66 -8.43
CA ALA A 22 43.72 5.49 -6.99
C ALA A 22 42.46 4.77 -6.48
N TRP A 23 42.23 3.54 -6.94
CA TRP A 23 41.63 2.52 -6.08
C TRP A 23 42.77 1.67 -5.52
N PRO A 24 42.97 1.59 -4.19
CA PRO A 24 43.97 0.69 -3.63
C PRO A 24 43.68 -0.74 -4.09
N LEU A 25 44.70 -1.44 -4.57
CA LEU A 25 44.65 -2.89 -4.78
C LEU A 25 44.60 -3.57 -3.41
N VAL A 26 43.43 -3.55 -2.77
CA VAL A 26 43.14 -4.30 -1.54
C VAL A 26 43.39 -5.77 -1.84
N SER A 27 44.11 -6.48 -0.97
CA SER A 27 44.39 -7.90 -1.21
C SER A 27 43.09 -8.70 -1.17
N LEU A 28 43.01 -9.79 -1.95
CA LEU A 28 41.84 -10.69 -1.98
C LEU A 28 41.43 -11.15 -0.56
N LYS A 29 42.42 -11.31 0.34
CA LYS A 29 42.20 -11.68 1.73
C LYS A 29 41.52 -10.57 2.52
N GLU A 30 42.00 -9.33 2.41
CA GLU A 30 41.38 -8.17 3.07
C GLU A 30 39.97 -7.89 2.51
N GLN A 31 39.74 -8.14 1.22
CA GLN A 31 38.40 -8.06 0.62
C GLN A 31 37.44 -9.10 1.21
N GLN A 32 37.91 -10.34 1.37
CA GLN A 32 37.11 -11.42 1.97
C GLN A 32 36.77 -11.14 3.44
N GLU A 33 37.75 -10.68 4.23
CA GLU A 33 37.53 -10.28 5.63
C GLU A 33 36.54 -9.10 5.74
N ALA A 34 36.61 -8.14 4.82
CA ALA A 34 35.64 -7.04 4.78
C ALA A 34 34.22 -7.51 4.46
N ILE A 35 34.05 -8.46 3.52
CA ILE A 35 32.73 -9.04 3.19
C ILE A 35 32.15 -9.79 4.40
N GLU A 36 32.97 -10.55 5.13
CA GLU A 36 32.53 -11.26 6.34
C GLU A 36 32.06 -10.28 7.42
N HIS A 37 32.80 -9.20 7.69
CA HIS A 37 32.35 -8.18 8.63
C HIS A 37 31.08 -7.44 8.16
N ILE A 38 30.92 -7.22 6.84
CA ILE A 38 29.68 -6.63 6.29
C ILE A 38 28.50 -7.58 6.52
N ASP A 39 28.68 -8.89 6.32
CA ASP A 39 27.63 -9.89 6.60
C ASP A 39 27.25 -9.91 8.08
N GLU A 40 28.22 -9.84 8.99
CA GLU A 40 27.96 -9.73 10.43
C GLU A 40 27.14 -8.49 10.78
N VAL A 41 27.48 -7.32 10.21
CA VAL A 41 26.71 -6.08 10.40
C VAL A 41 25.32 -6.20 9.80
N GLN A 42 25.17 -6.80 8.62
CA GLN A 42 23.88 -7.00 7.97
C GLN A 42 22.97 -7.90 8.81
N ASN A 43 23.52 -8.95 9.43
CA ASN A 43 22.78 -9.82 10.34
C ASN A 43 22.23 -9.04 11.56
N GLU A 44 22.97 -8.07 12.10
CA GLU A 44 22.47 -7.22 13.20
C GLU A 44 21.38 -6.24 12.72
N ILE A 45 21.53 -5.68 11.52
CA ILE A 45 20.49 -4.84 10.89
C ILE A 45 19.20 -5.64 10.68
N ASP A 46 19.30 -6.87 10.18
CA ASP A 46 18.15 -7.73 9.92
C ASP A 46 17.42 -8.08 11.23
N ARG A 47 18.16 -8.35 12.32
CA ARG A 47 17.58 -8.54 13.66
C ARG A 47 16.84 -7.30 14.16
N LEU A 48 17.40 -6.10 13.98
CA LEU A 48 16.74 -4.85 14.35
C LEU A 48 15.46 -4.62 13.53
N ASN A 49 15.49 -4.92 12.22
CA ASN A 49 14.33 -4.83 11.34
C ASN A 49 13.22 -5.81 11.74
N GLU A 50 13.59 -7.03 12.16
CA GLU A 50 12.64 -8.03 12.66
C GLU A 50 11.99 -7.57 13.97
N GLN A 51 12.79 -7.07 14.93
CA GLN A 51 12.27 -6.51 16.17
C GLN A 51 11.32 -5.33 15.92
N ALA A 52 11.69 -4.40 15.06
CA ALA A 52 10.83 -3.27 14.70
C ALA A 52 9.52 -3.75 14.05
N SER A 53 9.59 -4.74 13.16
CA SER A 53 8.41 -5.34 12.52
C SER A 53 7.47 -5.98 13.54
N GLU A 54 8.01 -6.69 14.54
CA GLU A 54 7.19 -7.29 15.60
C GLU A 54 6.52 -6.24 16.50
N GLU A 55 7.23 -5.16 16.84
CA GLU A 55 6.68 -4.09 17.67
C GLU A 55 5.54 -3.36 16.96
N ILE A 56 5.73 -3.04 15.68
CA ILE A 56 4.69 -2.44 14.83
C ILE A 56 3.46 -3.37 14.81
N LEU A 57 3.65 -4.67 14.56
CA LEU A 57 2.55 -5.63 14.52
C LEU A 57 1.78 -5.68 15.85
N LYS A 58 2.47 -5.66 16.99
CA LYS A 58 1.84 -5.64 18.33
C LYS A 58 1.01 -4.37 18.54
N VAL A 59 1.51 -3.22 18.10
CA VAL A 59 0.81 -1.93 18.18
C VAL A 59 -0.45 -1.96 17.33
N GLU A 60 -0.34 -2.40 16.08
CA GLU A 60 -1.47 -2.42 15.17
C GLU A 60 -2.55 -3.42 15.62
N GLN A 61 -2.18 -4.62 16.07
CA GLN A 61 -3.11 -5.60 16.65
C GLN A 61 -3.88 -5.02 17.85
N LYS A 62 -3.18 -4.28 18.73
CA LYS A 62 -3.81 -3.60 19.87
C LYS A 62 -4.84 -2.59 19.38
N TYR A 63 -4.49 -1.72 18.44
CA TYR A 63 -5.40 -0.68 17.97
C TYR A 63 -6.51 -1.22 17.07
N ASN A 64 -6.32 -2.33 16.35
CA ASN A 64 -7.40 -3.03 15.64
C ASN A 64 -8.50 -3.48 16.59
N LYS A 65 -8.13 -4.12 17.70
CA LYS A 65 -9.08 -4.53 18.74
C LYS A 65 -9.78 -3.34 19.40
N LEU A 66 -9.05 -2.25 19.65
CA LEU A 66 -9.63 -1.05 20.25
C LEU A 66 -10.56 -0.28 19.29
N ARG A 67 -10.29 -0.30 17.98
CA ARG A 67 -11.12 0.36 16.95
C ARG A 67 -12.43 -0.40 16.68
N GLN A 68 -12.42 -1.72 16.81
CA GLN A 68 -13.56 -2.61 16.50
C GLN A 68 -14.90 -2.18 17.12
N PRO A 69 -15.02 -1.86 18.42
CA PRO A 69 -16.30 -1.41 18.99
C PRO A 69 -16.79 -0.07 18.42
N PHE A 70 -15.86 0.83 18.04
CA PHE A 70 -16.23 2.12 17.43
C PHE A 70 -16.67 1.94 15.99
N PHE A 71 -16.05 1.04 15.23
CA PHE A 71 -16.51 0.69 13.88
C PHE A 71 -17.90 0.05 13.92
N GLN A 72 -18.14 -0.91 14.83
CA GLN A 72 -19.46 -1.51 14.99
C GLN A 72 -20.52 -0.45 15.33
N LYS A 73 -20.23 0.45 16.29
CA LYS A 73 -21.12 1.56 16.64
C LYS A 73 -21.36 2.50 15.46
N ARG A 74 -20.33 2.80 14.66
CA ARG A 74 -20.45 3.63 13.45
C ARG A 74 -21.33 2.93 12.41
N SER A 75 -21.17 1.63 12.18
CA SER A 75 -21.98 0.85 11.25
C SER A 75 -23.47 0.86 11.63
N GLU A 76 -23.78 0.73 12.93
CA GLU A 76 -25.16 0.84 13.43
C GLU A 76 -25.79 2.22 13.24
N LEU A 77 -24.99 3.29 13.27
CA LEU A 77 -25.45 4.64 13.00
C LEU A 77 -25.63 4.88 11.49
N ILE A 78 -24.69 4.42 10.67
CA ILE A 78 -24.75 4.50 9.20
C ILE A 78 -25.99 3.79 8.67
N ALA A 79 -26.34 2.62 9.22
CA ALA A 79 -27.53 1.86 8.82
C ALA A 79 -28.85 2.63 8.98
N LYS A 80 -28.86 3.74 9.73
CA LYS A 80 -30.04 4.62 9.89
C LYS A 80 -30.11 5.73 8.85
N ILE A 81 -29.08 5.89 8.02
CA ILE A 81 -28.98 6.90 6.97
C ILE A 81 -29.21 6.19 5.63
N PRO A 82 -30.39 6.36 5.00
CA PRO A 82 -30.65 5.76 3.70
C PRO A 82 -29.63 6.23 2.65
N ASN A 83 -29.27 5.33 1.73
CA ASN A 83 -28.36 5.62 0.61
C ASN A 83 -26.97 6.13 1.02
N PHE A 84 -26.53 5.92 2.27
CA PHE A 84 -25.25 6.45 2.74
C PHE A 84 -24.07 5.98 1.87
N TRP A 85 -23.99 4.67 1.58
CA TRP A 85 -22.84 4.10 0.86
C TRP A 85 -22.82 4.47 -0.62
N VAL A 86 -23.95 4.37 -1.33
CA VAL A 86 -24.02 4.83 -2.73
C VAL A 86 -23.67 6.31 -2.85
N THR A 87 -24.22 7.15 -1.96
CA THR A 87 -23.87 8.59 -1.92
C THR A 87 -22.37 8.76 -1.66
N THR A 88 -21.78 7.98 -0.76
CA THR A 88 -20.34 8.06 -0.46
C THR A 88 -19.49 7.68 -1.67
N PHE A 89 -19.84 6.61 -2.38
CA PHE A 89 -19.07 6.13 -3.53
C PHE A 89 -19.20 7.02 -4.77
N VAL A 90 -20.41 7.50 -5.07
CA VAL A 90 -20.63 8.43 -6.19
C VAL A 90 -19.93 9.78 -5.97
N ASN A 91 -19.77 10.21 -4.72
CA ASN A 91 -19.02 11.44 -4.40
C ASN A 91 -17.50 11.22 -4.27
N HIS A 92 -17.00 9.99 -4.38
CA HIS A 92 -15.57 9.71 -4.29
C HIS A 92 -14.93 9.66 -5.70
N PRO A 93 -14.01 10.59 -6.06
CA PRO A 93 -13.57 10.77 -7.44
C PRO A 93 -13.05 9.51 -8.15
N GLN A 94 -12.28 8.67 -7.45
CA GLN A 94 -11.71 7.45 -8.03
C GLN A 94 -12.71 6.29 -8.09
N VAL A 95 -13.71 6.28 -7.20
CA VAL A 95 -14.67 5.16 -7.14
C VAL A 95 -15.81 5.45 -8.09
N SER A 96 -16.30 6.68 -8.16
CA SER A 96 -17.36 7.10 -9.08
C SER A 96 -17.01 6.84 -10.54
N ALA A 97 -15.73 6.95 -10.91
CA ALA A 97 -15.25 6.66 -12.26
C ALA A 97 -15.38 5.17 -12.66
N LEU A 98 -15.53 4.27 -11.68
CA LEU A 98 -15.68 2.83 -11.88
C LEU A 98 -17.15 2.38 -11.90
N LEU A 99 -18.09 3.29 -11.63
CA LEU A 99 -19.51 2.95 -11.48
C LEU A 99 -20.28 3.32 -12.75
N GLY A 100 -20.87 2.31 -13.40
CA GLY A 100 -21.87 2.51 -14.43
C GLY A 100 -23.26 2.80 -13.84
N GLU A 101 -24.22 3.09 -14.73
CA GLU A 101 -25.61 3.37 -14.34
C GLU A 101 -26.24 2.19 -13.59
N GLU A 102 -26.07 0.96 -14.10
CA GLU A 102 -26.60 -0.25 -13.44
C GLU A 102 -25.92 -0.54 -12.09
N ASP A 103 -24.65 -0.19 -11.92
CA ASP A 103 -23.93 -0.36 -10.67
C ASP A 103 -24.48 0.58 -9.59
N GLU A 104 -24.74 1.84 -9.94
CA GLU A 104 -25.35 2.81 -9.03
C GLU A 104 -26.74 2.33 -8.56
N GLU A 105 -27.55 1.80 -9.49
CA GLU A 105 -28.86 1.21 -9.14
C GLU A 105 -28.72 0.01 -8.18
N ALA A 106 -27.75 -0.87 -8.39
CA ALA A 106 -27.49 -1.99 -7.50
C ALA A 106 -26.97 -1.52 -6.12
N LEU A 107 -26.14 -0.48 -6.09
CA LEU A 107 -25.59 0.13 -4.87
C LEU A 107 -26.65 0.80 -3.99
N HIS A 108 -27.82 1.14 -4.51
CA HIS A 108 -28.94 1.57 -3.66
C HIS A 108 -29.39 0.52 -2.65
N TYR A 109 -29.13 -0.76 -2.92
CA TYR A 109 -29.41 -1.87 -2.01
C TYR A 109 -28.25 -2.18 -1.05
N LEU A 110 -27.14 -1.45 -1.14
CA LEU A 110 -25.97 -1.63 -0.26
C LEU A 110 -26.26 -1.03 1.12
N SER A 111 -26.49 -1.90 2.10
CA SER A 111 -26.87 -1.51 3.45
C SER A 111 -25.67 -1.34 4.39
N ARG A 112 -24.57 -2.07 4.14
CA ARG A 112 -23.36 -2.00 4.97
C ARG A 112 -22.11 -2.30 4.15
N VAL A 113 -21.03 -1.60 4.46
CA VAL A 113 -19.66 -1.94 4.05
C VAL A 113 -18.82 -2.14 5.29
N GLU A 114 -18.06 -3.24 5.32
CA GLU A 114 -17.08 -3.50 6.37
C GLU A 114 -15.71 -3.78 5.77
N VAL A 115 -14.69 -3.22 6.39
CA VAL A 115 -13.29 -3.54 6.08
C VAL A 115 -12.71 -4.21 7.30
N THR A 116 -12.22 -5.43 7.13
CA THR A 116 -11.61 -6.24 8.18
C THR A 116 -10.17 -6.51 7.82
N GLU A 117 -9.24 -6.00 8.62
CA GLU A 117 -7.83 -6.38 8.57
C GLU A 117 -7.66 -7.75 9.24
N PHE A 118 -6.83 -8.63 8.67
CA PHE A 118 -6.54 -9.92 9.30
C PHE A 118 -5.66 -9.76 10.56
N GLU A 119 -5.65 -10.76 11.45
CA GLU A 119 -4.91 -10.68 12.72
C GLU A 119 -3.40 -10.52 12.51
N ASP A 120 -2.89 -11.09 11.43
CA ASP A 120 -1.58 -10.76 10.88
C ASP A 120 -1.80 -9.78 9.72
N ILE A 121 -1.46 -8.51 9.96
CA ILE A 121 -1.74 -7.42 9.03
C ILE A 121 -0.89 -7.54 7.76
N LYS A 122 0.24 -8.26 7.85
CA LYS A 122 1.01 -8.65 6.67
C LYS A 122 0.22 -9.58 5.75
N SER A 123 -0.71 -10.35 6.29
CA SER A 123 -1.50 -11.33 5.54
C SER A 123 -2.65 -10.70 4.75
N GLY A 124 -2.96 -9.40 4.95
CA GLY A 124 -3.90 -8.63 4.13
C GLY A 124 -5.23 -8.24 4.79
N TYR A 125 -6.27 -8.03 3.98
CA TYR A 125 -7.56 -7.50 4.41
C TYR A 125 -8.74 -8.02 3.57
N ARG A 126 -9.95 -7.89 4.12
CA ARG A 126 -11.21 -8.23 3.46
C ARG A 126 -12.14 -7.02 3.44
N ILE A 127 -12.81 -6.82 2.31
CA ILE A 127 -13.92 -5.88 2.18
C ILE A 127 -15.21 -6.68 1.98
N ASP A 128 -16.20 -6.41 2.83
CA ASP A 128 -17.51 -7.04 2.86
C ASP A 128 -18.58 -6.03 2.48
N PHE A 129 -19.33 -6.30 1.41
CA PHE A 129 -20.45 -5.50 0.92
C PHE A 129 -21.76 -6.25 1.20
N TYR A 130 -22.60 -5.68 2.06
CA TYR A 130 -23.87 -6.27 2.46
C TYR A 130 -25.01 -5.65 1.68
N PHE A 131 -25.76 -6.49 0.98
CA PHE A 131 -26.89 -6.08 0.17
C PHE A 131 -28.21 -6.58 0.76
N ASP A 132 -29.20 -5.70 0.74
CA ASP A 132 -30.59 -6.08 0.91
C ASP A 132 -31.09 -6.84 -0.32
N GLU A 133 -32.28 -7.42 -0.23
CA GLU A 133 -32.89 -8.13 -1.36
C GLU A 133 -33.08 -7.17 -2.54
N ASN A 134 -32.49 -7.53 -3.68
CA ASN A 134 -32.40 -6.67 -4.86
C ASN A 134 -32.65 -7.48 -6.15
N PRO A 135 -32.93 -6.82 -7.30
CA PRO A 135 -33.28 -7.52 -8.53
C PRO A 135 -32.08 -8.09 -9.32
N TYR A 136 -30.83 -7.81 -8.93
CA TYR A 136 -29.63 -8.13 -9.72
C TYR A 136 -29.03 -9.48 -9.36
N PHE A 137 -28.88 -9.79 -8.08
CA PHE A 137 -28.24 -11.03 -7.62
C PHE A 137 -28.90 -11.57 -6.33
N GLU A 138 -28.61 -12.82 -6.00
CA GLU A 138 -29.13 -13.49 -4.79
C GLU A 138 -28.24 -13.30 -3.56
N ASN A 139 -26.98 -12.89 -3.74
CA ASN A 139 -26.03 -12.70 -2.66
C ASN A 139 -26.50 -11.59 -1.70
N LYS A 140 -26.50 -11.90 -0.40
CA LYS A 140 -26.65 -10.90 0.66
C LYS A 140 -25.32 -10.26 1.07
N LEU A 141 -24.22 -10.91 0.72
CA LEU A 141 -22.87 -10.52 1.05
C LEU A 141 -21.98 -10.83 -0.16
N LEU A 142 -21.26 -9.81 -0.62
CA LEU A 142 -20.16 -9.94 -1.55
C LEU A 142 -18.87 -9.59 -0.81
N SER A 143 -17.94 -10.53 -0.74
CA SER A 143 -16.65 -10.34 -0.08
C SER A 143 -15.53 -10.36 -1.10
N LYS A 144 -14.57 -9.45 -0.94
CA LYS A 144 -13.30 -9.41 -1.67
C LYS A 144 -12.15 -9.43 -0.66
N GLU A 145 -11.33 -10.45 -0.73
CA GLU A 145 -10.16 -10.66 0.12
C GLU A 145 -8.87 -10.39 -0.67
N PHE A 146 -7.94 -9.69 -0.04
CA PHE A 146 -6.60 -9.45 -0.54
C PHE A 146 -5.62 -10.05 0.46
N HIS A 147 -4.67 -10.85 -0.05
CA HIS A 147 -3.65 -11.50 0.75
C HIS A 147 -2.27 -11.25 0.17
N LEU A 148 -1.27 -11.15 1.02
CA LEU A 148 0.14 -11.24 0.62
C LEU A 148 0.69 -12.55 1.18
N ASN A 149 1.34 -13.34 0.32
CA ASN A 149 1.99 -14.58 0.75
C ASN A 149 3.35 -14.28 1.42
N GLU A 150 4.01 -15.31 1.98
CA GLU A 150 5.34 -15.18 2.61
C GLU A 150 6.43 -14.70 1.65
N SER A 151 6.27 -14.96 0.34
CA SER A 151 7.15 -14.47 -0.73
C SER A 151 6.92 -13.00 -1.08
N GLY A 152 5.83 -12.40 -0.58
CA GLY A 152 5.40 -11.05 -0.92
C GLY A 152 4.50 -10.94 -2.15
N ASP A 153 4.12 -12.06 -2.79
CA ASP A 153 3.23 -12.02 -3.95
C ASP A 153 1.79 -11.73 -3.51
N PRO A 154 1.10 -10.79 -4.18
CA PRO A 154 -0.29 -10.50 -3.92
C PRO A 154 -1.18 -11.61 -4.49
N SER A 155 -2.22 -11.97 -3.73
CA SER A 155 -3.28 -12.86 -4.18
C SER A 155 -4.64 -12.33 -3.74
N SER A 156 -5.70 -12.69 -4.46
CA SER A 156 -7.04 -12.22 -4.13
C SER A 156 -8.09 -13.32 -4.30
N LYS A 157 -9.14 -13.25 -3.48
CA LYS A 157 -10.30 -14.13 -3.54
C LYS A 157 -11.56 -13.28 -3.54
N SER A 158 -12.51 -13.63 -4.39
CA SER A 158 -13.79 -12.91 -4.51
C SER A 158 -14.94 -13.88 -4.33
N THR A 159 -16.04 -13.39 -3.78
CA THR A 159 -17.31 -14.13 -3.80
C THR A 159 -17.83 -14.22 -5.22
N GLU A 160 -18.19 -15.42 -5.66
CA GLU A 160 -18.88 -15.62 -6.93
C GLU A 160 -20.29 -15.01 -6.87
N ILE A 161 -20.61 -14.14 -7.83
CA ILE A 161 -21.89 -13.44 -7.88
C ILE A 161 -22.93 -14.36 -8.52
N LYS A 162 -24.03 -14.59 -7.80
CA LYS A 162 -25.18 -15.38 -8.23
C LYS A 162 -26.20 -14.45 -8.87
N TRP A 163 -25.93 -14.09 -10.12
CA TRP A 163 -26.78 -13.22 -10.92
C TRP A 163 -28.18 -13.81 -11.09
N LYS A 164 -29.19 -12.94 -11.01
CA LYS A 164 -30.58 -13.27 -11.35
C LYS A 164 -30.74 -13.29 -12.87
N SER A 165 -31.78 -13.96 -13.34
CA SER A 165 -32.01 -14.16 -14.78
C SER A 165 -32.09 -12.83 -15.53
N GLY A 166 -31.27 -12.68 -16.58
CA GLY A 166 -31.21 -11.47 -17.43
C GLY A 166 -30.46 -10.29 -16.82
N LYS A 167 -29.66 -10.52 -15.77
CA LYS A 167 -28.86 -9.49 -15.06
C LYS A 167 -27.36 -9.78 -15.04
N VAL A 168 -26.91 -10.71 -15.88
CA VAL A 168 -25.47 -10.96 -16.07
C VAL A 168 -24.93 -9.79 -16.91
N PRO A 169 -23.91 -9.05 -16.44
CA PRO A 169 -23.25 -8.04 -17.25
C PRO A 169 -22.66 -8.69 -18.51
N ASP A 170 -22.78 -8.04 -19.66
CA ASP A 170 -22.04 -8.43 -20.86
C ASP A 170 -20.55 -8.23 -20.56
N MET A 171 -19.87 -9.30 -20.13
CA MET A 171 -18.42 -9.30 -20.06
C MET A 171 -17.93 -9.49 -21.48
N ASP A 172 -17.46 -8.41 -22.11
CA ASP A 172 -16.61 -8.53 -23.29
C ASP A 172 -15.40 -9.38 -22.87
N ASP A 173 -15.25 -10.55 -23.50
CA ASP A 173 -14.12 -11.45 -23.31
C ASP A 173 -12.82 -10.75 -23.79
N GLU A 174 -12.21 -9.90 -22.96
CA GLU A 174 -10.80 -9.56 -23.13
C GLU A 174 -9.97 -10.75 -22.64
N GLU A 175 -9.78 -11.72 -23.54
CA GLU A 175 -8.60 -12.57 -23.52
C GLU A 175 -7.38 -11.66 -23.79
N GLY A 176 -6.89 -11.00 -22.74
CA GLY A 176 -5.57 -10.39 -22.74
C GLY A 176 -4.54 -11.49 -22.76
N GLU A 177 -4.12 -11.89 -23.96
CA GLU A 177 -2.86 -12.59 -24.16
C GLU A 177 -1.76 -11.76 -23.48
N GLY A 178 -1.05 -12.38 -22.55
CA GLY A 178 0.16 -11.78 -21.99
C GLY A 178 1.20 -11.69 -23.10
N GLU A 179 1.32 -10.52 -23.70
CA GLU A 179 2.49 -10.16 -24.48
C GLU A 179 3.62 -9.89 -23.47
N ASP A 180 4.54 -10.85 -23.39
CA ASP A 180 5.86 -10.67 -22.77
C ASP A 180 6.64 -9.65 -23.61
N ASP A 181 6.39 -8.35 -23.37
CA ASP A 181 7.21 -7.27 -23.91
C ASP A 181 8.44 -7.07 -23.02
N ASP A 182 9.49 -7.85 -23.31
CA ASP A 182 10.87 -7.49 -23.03
C ASP A 182 11.26 -6.28 -23.91
N GLU A 183 11.05 -5.05 -23.41
CA GLU A 183 11.69 -3.85 -23.98
C GLU A 183 12.58 -3.15 -22.94
N ASP A 184 13.88 -3.42 -23.11
CA ASP A 184 15.05 -2.56 -22.98
C ASP A 184 14.93 -1.24 -22.16
N GLU A 185 15.70 -1.26 -21.07
CA GLU A 185 16.52 -0.17 -20.52
C GLU A 185 16.72 1.04 -21.45
N GLU A 186 16.12 2.20 -21.13
CA GLU A 186 16.74 3.52 -21.33
C GLU A 186 16.24 4.58 -20.32
N GLY A 187 17.18 5.24 -19.65
CA GLY A 187 17.09 6.66 -19.28
C GLY A 187 16.38 7.03 -17.98
N LEU A 188 17.06 6.89 -16.83
CA LEU A 188 16.78 7.77 -15.69
C LEU A 188 17.29 9.18 -16.06
N GLU A 189 16.38 10.07 -16.45
CA GLU A 189 16.66 11.50 -16.47
C GLU A 189 16.74 12.00 -15.03
N ASP A 190 17.93 12.48 -14.66
CA ASP A 190 18.22 13.11 -13.37
C ASP A 190 17.23 14.25 -13.12
N ILE A 191 16.47 14.17 -12.02
CA ILE A 191 15.69 15.31 -11.53
C ILE A 191 16.64 16.19 -10.71
N ASP A 192 16.97 17.35 -11.26
CA ASP A 192 17.70 18.39 -10.54
C ASP A 192 16.83 18.87 -9.37
N GLU A 193 17.18 18.43 -8.16
CA GLU A 193 16.64 18.96 -6.92
C GLU A 193 17.26 20.35 -6.71
N GLU A 194 16.53 21.39 -7.13
CA GLU A 194 16.88 22.76 -6.78
C GLU A 194 16.88 22.91 -5.25
N GLY A 195 18.05 23.25 -4.71
CA GLY A 195 18.22 23.62 -3.33
C GLY A 195 17.58 24.99 -3.08
N ASP A 196 16.55 25.01 -2.24
CA ASP A 196 16.20 26.21 -1.49
C ASP A 196 17.16 26.28 -0.29
N GLU A 197 18.11 27.22 -0.38
CA GLU A 197 18.98 27.62 0.72
C GLU A 197 18.16 28.40 1.76
N ASP A 198 18.13 27.86 2.97
CA ASP A 198 17.79 28.60 4.19
C ASP A 198 18.85 29.69 4.44
N GLY A 199 18.40 30.94 4.61
CA GLY A 199 19.23 32.07 4.99
C GLY A 199 18.47 33.01 5.94
N GLU A 200 18.95 33.02 7.18
CA GLU A 200 18.58 33.79 8.38
C GLU A 200 18.35 35.31 8.10
N GLU A 201 17.64 36.11 8.90
CA GLU A 201 18.02 36.55 10.26
C GLU A 201 16.85 37.29 10.96
N ASP A 202 16.88 37.22 12.29
CA ASP A 202 16.12 37.99 13.28
C ASP A 202 16.13 39.51 13.03
N GLU A 203 15.05 40.24 13.37
CA GLU A 203 15.15 41.53 14.08
C GLU A 203 13.86 41.89 14.84
N GLU A 204 14.02 41.98 16.17
CA GLU A 204 13.53 43.01 17.10
C GLU A 204 12.05 43.01 17.58
N ASP A 205 11.94 42.59 18.84
CA ASP A 205 10.92 42.85 19.86
C ASP A 205 10.93 44.33 20.28
N ASP A 206 9.88 45.09 19.95
CA ASP A 206 9.60 46.40 20.55
C ASP A 206 8.26 46.43 21.31
N GLY A 207 8.37 46.10 22.60
CA GLY A 207 7.87 46.96 23.68
C GLY A 207 6.43 47.48 23.56
N GLU A 208 5.50 46.68 24.06
CA GLU A 208 4.15 47.11 24.41
C GLU A 208 4.21 48.08 25.61
N ASP A 209 3.99 49.38 25.38
CA ASP A 209 3.71 50.35 26.43
C ASP A 209 2.61 51.31 25.98
N GLY A 210 1.44 51.20 26.63
CA GLY A 210 0.27 52.00 26.30
C GLY A 210 -0.85 51.88 27.33
N GLU A 211 -0.54 52.13 28.60
CA GLU A 211 -1.54 52.24 29.68
C GLU A 211 -2.23 53.63 29.67
N VAL A 212 -3.44 53.64 30.25
CA VAL A 212 -4.24 54.73 30.85
C VAL A 212 -4.88 55.76 29.90
N LYS A 213 -6.21 55.92 29.84
CA LYS A 213 -7.16 56.27 30.92
C LYS A 213 -8.60 56.19 30.42
#